data_AF-A0A369LJ88-F1
#
_entry.id   AF-A0A369LJ88-F1
#
_cell.length_a   1.000
_cell.length_b   1.000
_cell.length_c   1.000
_cell.angle_alpha   90.00
_cell.angle_beta   90.00
_cell.angle_gamma   90.00
#
_symmetry.space_group_name_H-M   'P 1'
#
loop_
_entity.id
_entity.type
_entity.pdbx_description
1 polymer ?
#
loop_
_entity_poly.entity_id
_entity_poly.type
_entity_poly.pdbx_seq_one_letter_code
_entity_poly.pdbx_strand_id
1 'polypeptide(L)'
;MKRLPPHNNPPAHLCAFARIRLRLRDTRGFMLGEQLVSVIFIGLLCVVVSAGIGAAMSAYANITMKTRADTMLTQAVELVSDELTYALDAEDGVQEDGRELYFTSATLRSEGVLQTNEAGIWLNADSGQYLLAPTQNGLAPRLASLAYDEDTGLWTFHLTISSGDTVLAETTMTVKRIGS
;
A
#
# COMPACT_ATOMS: atom_id res chain seq x y z
N MET A 1 7.02 24.62 -99.75
CA MET A 1 8.42 24.18 -99.59
C MET A 1 9.17 25.18 -98.70
N LYS A 2 9.31 24.92 -97.39
CA LYS A 2 10.36 25.50 -96.54
C LYS A 2 10.52 24.64 -95.28
N ARG A 3 11.77 24.25 -95.02
CA ARG A 3 12.21 23.13 -94.18
C ARG A 3 12.08 23.44 -92.69
N LEU A 4 11.67 22.44 -91.89
CA LEU A 4 11.76 22.49 -90.43
C LEU A 4 13.24 22.48 -89.98
N PRO A 5 13.63 23.24 -88.95
CA PRO A 5 14.93 23.12 -88.32
C PRO A 5 15.03 21.84 -87.45
N PRO A 6 16.23 21.27 -87.29
CA PRO A 6 16.42 19.98 -86.62
C PRO A 6 16.15 20.06 -85.12
N HIS A 7 15.33 19.12 -84.66
CA HIS A 7 15.02 18.87 -83.26
C HIS A 7 16.27 18.35 -82.56
N ASN A 8 17.02 19.24 -81.91
CA ASN A 8 18.20 18.88 -81.14
C ASN A 8 17.76 18.23 -79.82
N ASN A 9 17.50 16.92 -79.86
CA ASN A 9 17.18 16.15 -78.65
C ASN A 9 18.40 16.14 -77.73
N PRO A 10 18.28 16.56 -76.45
CA PRO A 10 19.38 16.43 -75.50
C PRO A 10 19.74 14.95 -75.35
N PRO A 11 21.03 14.61 -75.21
CA PRO A 11 21.46 13.22 -75.29
C PRO A 11 20.91 12.42 -74.10
N ALA A 12 20.38 11.23 -74.38
CA ALA A 12 19.62 10.40 -73.44
C ALA A 12 20.34 10.11 -72.10
N HIS A 13 21.67 10.18 -72.07
CA HIS A 13 22.45 10.00 -70.85
C HIS A 13 22.24 11.14 -69.84
N LEU A 14 22.00 12.39 -70.28
CA LEU A 14 21.70 13.51 -69.36
C LEU A 14 20.32 13.37 -68.72
N CYS A 15 19.33 12.85 -69.46
CA CYS A 15 17.99 12.57 -68.92
C CYS A 15 17.98 11.40 -67.93
N ALA A 16 18.77 10.35 -68.18
CA ALA A 16 18.87 9.19 -67.30
C ALA A 16 19.49 9.55 -65.95
N PHE A 17 20.59 10.32 -65.94
CA PHE A 17 21.22 10.79 -64.71
C PHE A 17 20.33 11.75 -63.91
N ALA A 18 19.60 12.66 -64.58
CA ALA A 18 18.64 13.54 -63.92
C ALA A 18 17.49 12.76 -63.25
N ARG A 19 17.01 11.69 -63.90
CA ARG A 19 15.95 10.81 -63.37
C ARG A 19 16.41 10.01 -62.15
N ILE A 20 17.65 9.51 -62.16
CA ILE A 20 18.26 8.82 -61.02
C ILE A 20 18.51 9.79 -59.85
N ARG A 21 18.98 11.01 -60.13
CA ARG A 21 19.15 12.06 -59.11
C ARG A 21 17.83 12.50 -58.47
N LEU A 22 16.75 12.58 -59.24
CA LEU A 22 15.40 12.88 -58.73
C LEU A 22 14.82 11.74 -57.89
N ARG A 23 15.09 10.48 -58.25
CA ARG A 23 14.73 9.30 -57.45
C ARG A 23 15.51 9.20 -56.15
N LEU A 24 16.79 9.58 -56.14
CA LEU A 24 17.61 9.67 -54.92
C LEU A 24 17.22 10.87 -54.03
N ARG A 25 16.69 11.94 -54.63
CA ARG A 25 16.12 13.10 -53.90
C ARG A 25 14.65 12.91 -53.52
N ASP A 26 14.12 11.69 -53.65
CA ASP A 26 12.76 11.36 -53.26
C ASP A 26 12.72 11.09 -51.75
N THR A 27 12.66 12.17 -50.96
CA THR A 27 12.49 12.14 -49.49
C THR A 27 11.14 11.55 -49.05
N ARG A 28 10.24 11.20 -49.97
CA ARG A 28 8.94 10.60 -49.66
C ARG A 28 9.07 9.22 -49.00
N GLY A 29 10.10 8.45 -49.36
CA GLY A 29 10.42 7.19 -48.68
C GLY A 29 10.94 7.39 -47.25
N PHE A 30 11.63 8.51 -47.01
CA PHE A 30 12.12 8.91 -45.68
C PHE A 30 10.97 9.36 -44.77
N MET A 31 9.97 10.08 -45.31
CA MET A 31 8.74 10.44 -44.57
C MET A 31 7.90 9.21 -44.17
N LEU A 32 7.76 8.20 -45.04
CA LEU A 32 7.02 6.98 -44.72
C LEU A 32 7.77 6.12 -43.68
N GLY A 33 9.09 6.04 -43.77
CA GLY A 33 9.92 5.34 -42.78
C GLY A 33 9.87 6.00 -41.41
N GLU A 34 10.00 7.33 -41.35
CA GLU A 34 9.93 8.10 -40.11
C GLU A 34 8.53 8.03 -39.47
N GLN A 35 7.47 8.11 -40.27
CA GLN A 35 6.10 7.93 -39.77
C GLN A 35 5.85 6.52 -39.26
N LEU A 36 6.35 5.49 -39.95
CA LEU A 36 6.22 4.09 -39.50
C LEU A 36 6.97 3.87 -38.18
N VAL A 37 8.17 4.41 -38.05
CA VAL A 37 8.94 4.35 -36.79
C VAL A 37 8.20 5.10 -35.69
N SER A 38 7.66 6.30 -35.95
CA SER A 38 6.87 7.06 -34.97
C SER A 38 5.63 6.29 -34.50
N VAL A 39 4.88 5.67 -35.42
CA VAL A 39 3.70 4.85 -35.08
C VAL A 39 4.09 3.64 -34.25
N ILE A 40 5.19 2.96 -34.59
CA ILE A 40 5.71 1.84 -33.79
C ILE A 40 6.12 2.33 -32.40
N PHE A 41 6.84 3.45 -32.29
CA PHE A 41 7.25 4.01 -30.99
C PHE A 41 6.05 4.40 -30.14
N ILE A 42 5.07 5.11 -30.70
CA ILE A 42 3.85 5.50 -29.97
C ILE A 42 3.07 4.24 -29.56
N GLY A 43 2.92 3.27 -30.45
CA GLY A 43 2.23 2.00 -30.15
C GLY A 43 2.92 1.23 -29.02
N LEU A 44 4.25 1.12 -29.06
CA LEU A 44 5.03 0.48 -27.99
C LEU A 44 4.93 1.26 -26.68
N LEU A 45 5.01 2.59 -26.72
CA LEU A 45 4.83 3.44 -25.53
C LEU A 45 3.43 3.27 -24.92
N CYS A 46 2.38 3.21 -25.74
CA CYS A 46 1.02 2.98 -25.27
C CYS A 46 0.88 1.63 -24.53
N VAL A 47 1.47 0.55 -25.07
CA VAL A 47 1.44 -0.77 -24.42
C VAL A 47 2.21 -0.74 -23.09
N VAL A 48 3.40 -0.15 -23.08
CA VAL A 48 4.24 -0.02 -21.86
C VAL A 48 3.52 0.79 -20.79
N VAL A 49 2.92 1.93 -21.14
CA VAL A 49 2.17 2.78 -20.19
C VAL A 49 0.95 2.04 -19.66
N SER A 50 0.19 1.35 -20.53
CA SER A 50 -1.01 0.62 -20.11
C SER A 50 -0.67 -0.49 -19.11
N ALA A 51 0.38 -1.28 -19.38
CA ALA A 51 0.85 -2.30 -18.45
C ALA A 51 1.46 -1.69 -17.18
N GLY A 52 2.21 -0.60 -17.31
CA GLY A 52 2.88 0.09 -16.20
C GLY A 52 1.90 0.71 -15.20
N ILE A 53 0.80 1.28 -15.67
CA ILE A 53 -0.24 1.87 -14.80
C ILE A 53 -0.86 0.78 -13.91
N GLY A 54 -1.17 -0.40 -14.46
CA GLY A 54 -1.74 -1.50 -13.67
C GLY A 54 -0.81 -1.95 -12.53
N ALA A 55 0.48 -2.12 -12.83
CA ALA A 55 1.48 -2.47 -11.83
C ALA A 55 1.65 -1.36 -10.77
N ALA A 56 1.70 -0.10 -11.19
CA ALA A 56 1.80 1.04 -10.30
C ALA A 56 0.59 1.14 -9.35
N MET A 57 -0.63 0.99 -9.88
CA MET A 57 -1.87 1.02 -9.08
C MET A 57 -1.89 -0.09 -8.02
N SER A 58 -1.46 -1.30 -8.36
CA SER A 58 -1.34 -2.39 -7.39
C SER A 58 -0.33 -2.08 -6.29
N ALA A 59 0.82 -1.49 -6.65
CA ALA A 59 1.82 -1.06 -5.67
C ALA A 59 1.30 0.05 -4.77
N TYR A 60 0.61 1.06 -5.32
CA TYR A 60 -0.01 2.14 -4.56
C TYR A 60 -1.08 1.64 -3.60
N ALA A 61 -1.93 0.71 -4.02
CA ALA A 61 -2.95 0.11 -3.15
C ALA A 61 -2.33 -0.60 -1.95
N ASN A 62 -1.27 -1.40 -2.19
CA ASN A 62 -0.57 -2.11 -1.13
C ASN A 62 0.13 -1.16 -0.15
N ILE A 63 0.87 -0.17 -0.67
CA ILE A 63 1.54 0.85 0.17
C ILE A 63 0.51 1.60 1.03
N THR A 64 -0.61 2.02 0.43
CA THR A 64 -1.68 2.74 1.14
C THR A 64 -2.28 1.87 2.24
N MET A 65 -2.50 0.59 1.97
CA MET A 65 -3.04 -0.35 2.96
C MET A 65 -2.08 -0.55 4.13
N LYS A 66 -0.78 -0.69 3.86
CA LYS A 66 0.23 -0.80 4.91
C LYS A 66 0.34 0.46 5.76
N THR A 67 0.35 1.64 5.15
CA THR A 67 0.33 2.92 5.90
C THR A 67 -0.91 3.05 6.79
N ARG A 68 -2.08 2.61 6.32
CA ARG A 68 -3.30 2.57 7.14
C ARG A 68 -3.18 1.59 8.30
N ALA A 69 -2.60 0.41 8.07
CA ALA A 69 -2.35 -0.57 9.12
C ALA A 69 -1.39 -0.03 10.19
N ASP A 70 -0.30 0.63 9.78
CA ASP A 70 0.64 1.25 10.72
C ASP A 70 -0.03 2.37 11.53
N THR A 71 -0.86 3.19 10.89
CA THR A 71 -1.64 4.25 11.59
C THR A 71 -2.61 3.67 12.61
N MET A 72 -3.35 2.62 12.23
CA MET A 72 -4.27 1.92 13.13
C MET A 72 -3.52 1.25 14.28
N LEU A 73 -2.34 0.68 14.02
CA LEU A 73 -1.49 0.08 15.05
C LEU A 73 -1.09 1.13 16.08
N THR A 74 -0.61 2.31 15.65
CA THR A 74 -0.26 3.39 16.57
C THR A 74 -1.44 3.82 17.43
N GLN A 75 -2.64 3.96 16.85
CA GLN A 75 -3.84 4.32 17.61
C GLN A 75 -4.26 3.22 18.60
N ALA A 76 -4.26 1.96 18.17
CA ALA A 76 -4.60 0.83 19.05
C ALA A 76 -3.61 0.71 20.20
N VAL A 77 -2.32 0.90 19.92
CA VAL A 77 -1.26 0.97 20.92
C VAL A 77 -1.52 2.08 21.93
N GLU A 78 -1.84 3.29 21.49
CA GLU A 78 -2.10 4.43 22.38
C GLU A 78 -3.27 4.12 23.32
N LEU A 79 -4.39 3.65 22.78
CA LEU A 79 -5.59 3.36 23.56
C LEU A 79 -5.39 2.19 24.55
N VAL A 80 -4.70 1.12 24.13
CA VAL A 80 -4.39 -0.02 25.02
C VAL A 80 -3.36 0.38 26.06
N SER A 81 -2.34 1.16 25.67
CA SER A 81 -1.31 1.66 26.60
C SER A 81 -1.94 2.54 27.68
N ASP A 82 -2.81 3.46 27.31
CA ASP A 82 -3.48 4.36 28.26
C ASP A 82 -4.34 3.57 29.25
N GLU A 83 -5.13 2.61 28.76
CA GLU A 83 -5.98 1.78 29.62
C GLU A 83 -5.17 0.96 30.63
N LEU A 84 -4.06 0.34 30.19
CA LEU A 84 -3.20 -0.48 31.05
C LEU A 84 -2.33 0.38 31.98
N THR A 85 -1.82 1.51 31.50
CA THR A 85 -1.00 2.44 32.28
C THR A 85 -1.79 3.00 33.46
N TYR A 86 -3.06 3.33 33.26
CA TYR A 86 -3.93 3.88 34.30
C TYR A 86 -4.81 2.84 35.01
N ALA A 87 -4.60 1.55 34.76
CA ALA A 87 -5.32 0.47 35.45
C ALA A 87 -5.24 0.67 36.97
N LEU A 88 -6.38 0.59 37.65
CA LEU A 88 -6.48 0.89 39.07
C LEU A 88 -5.94 -0.24 39.94
N ASP A 89 -5.96 -1.46 39.43
CA ASP A 89 -5.42 -2.66 40.07
C ASP A 89 -5.12 -3.73 39.02
N ALA A 90 -4.19 -4.63 39.28
CA ALA A 90 -3.79 -5.67 38.34
C ALA A 90 -3.11 -6.84 39.07
N GLU A 91 -3.51 -8.06 38.71
CA GLU A 91 -2.87 -9.27 39.23
C GLU A 91 -1.72 -9.71 38.32
N ASP A 92 -0.64 -10.22 38.91
CA ASP A 92 0.46 -10.84 38.16
C ASP A 92 -0.06 -11.98 37.26
N GLY A 93 0.39 -12.00 36.01
CA GLY A 93 0.02 -13.10 35.13
C GLY A 93 0.16 -12.83 33.65
N VAL A 94 -0.23 -13.85 32.88
CA VAL A 94 -0.21 -13.83 31.41
C VAL A 94 -1.57 -14.28 30.92
N GLN A 95 -2.10 -13.54 29.94
CA GLN A 95 -3.26 -13.93 29.18
C GLN A 95 -2.85 -14.99 28.15
N GLU A 96 -3.41 -16.19 28.30
CA GLU A 96 -3.18 -17.34 27.42
C GLU A 96 -4.54 -17.94 27.00
N ASP A 97 -4.52 -18.87 26.05
CA ASP A 97 -5.74 -19.50 25.56
C ASP A 97 -6.52 -20.17 26.72
N GLY A 98 -7.72 -19.65 27.00
CA GLY A 98 -8.56 -20.07 28.13
C GLY A 98 -8.24 -19.47 29.50
N ARG A 99 -7.22 -18.61 29.62
CA ARG A 99 -6.92 -17.84 30.84
C ARG A 99 -6.89 -16.35 30.52
N GLU A 100 -7.89 -15.64 31.03
CA GLU A 100 -7.97 -14.19 30.94
C GLU A 100 -7.16 -13.54 32.07
N LEU A 101 -6.59 -12.38 31.79
CA LEU A 101 -5.89 -11.56 32.78
C LEU A 101 -6.81 -10.43 33.22
N TYR A 102 -7.26 -10.50 34.48
CA TYR A 102 -8.17 -9.53 35.07
C TYR A 102 -7.40 -8.33 35.62
N PHE A 103 -7.97 -7.15 35.43
CA PHE A 103 -7.47 -5.91 36.01
C PHE A 103 -8.62 -4.95 36.23
N THR A 104 -8.45 -4.00 37.14
CA THR A 104 -9.46 -2.94 37.32
C THR A 104 -9.24 -1.83 36.29
N SER A 105 -10.18 -1.73 35.36
CA SER A 105 -10.14 -0.75 34.27
C SER A 105 -10.15 0.70 34.77
N ALA A 106 -9.36 1.56 34.12
CA ALA A 106 -9.39 3.00 34.35
C ALA A 106 -10.68 3.62 33.79
N THR A 107 -11.08 3.18 32.59
CA THR A 107 -12.25 3.70 31.86
C THR A 107 -13.57 3.28 32.50
N LEU A 108 -13.72 1.98 32.80
CA LEU A 108 -14.96 1.41 33.30
C LEU A 108 -15.02 1.31 34.83
N ARG A 109 -13.90 1.57 35.51
CA ARG A 109 -13.75 1.55 36.98
C ARG A 109 -14.29 0.27 37.63
N SER A 110 -14.11 -0.83 36.93
CA SER A 110 -14.57 -2.16 37.30
C SER A 110 -13.53 -3.18 36.84
N GLU A 111 -13.50 -4.32 37.50
CA GLU A 111 -12.72 -5.47 37.04
C GLU A 111 -13.18 -5.88 35.64
N GLY A 112 -12.21 -6.14 34.77
CA GLY A 112 -12.45 -6.51 33.39
C GLY A 112 -11.21 -7.09 32.72
N VAL A 113 -11.41 -7.48 31.47
CA VAL A 113 -10.43 -8.18 30.64
C VAL A 113 -10.34 -7.54 29.27
N LEU A 114 -9.16 -7.56 28.67
CA LEU A 114 -9.00 -7.21 27.26
C LEU A 114 -9.22 -8.46 26.40
N GLN A 115 -10.11 -8.35 25.42
CA GLN A 115 -10.46 -9.43 24.52
C GLN A 115 -10.45 -8.93 23.08
N THR A 116 -10.32 -9.86 22.14
CA THR A 116 -10.41 -9.55 20.71
C THR A 116 -11.53 -10.36 20.07
N ASN A 117 -12.35 -9.71 19.24
CA ASN A 117 -13.33 -10.39 18.40
C ASN A 117 -13.33 -9.76 16.98
N GLU A 118 -14.35 -10.06 16.18
CA GLU A 118 -14.47 -9.56 14.79
C GLU A 118 -14.56 -8.02 14.71
N ALA A 119 -15.12 -7.38 15.74
CA ALA A 119 -15.27 -5.93 15.79
C ALA A 119 -13.98 -5.21 16.25
N GLY A 120 -12.99 -5.93 16.77
CA GLY A 120 -11.70 -5.40 17.19
C GLY A 120 -11.33 -5.77 18.63
N ILE A 121 -10.59 -4.88 19.31
CA ILE A 121 -10.16 -5.06 20.70
C ILE A 121 -11.19 -4.42 21.63
N TRP A 122 -11.70 -5.21 22.57
CA TRP A 122 -12.68 -4.84 23.56
C TRP A 122 -12.11 -4.87 24.97
N LEU A 123 -12.58 -3.95 25.78
CA LEU A 123 -12.56 -4.05 27.22
C LEU A 123 -13.94 -4.58 27.66
N ASN A 124 -13.93 -5.75 28.29
CA ASN A 124 -15.13 -6.39 28.83
C ASN A 124 -15.03 -6.40 30.35
N ALA A 125 -15.86 -5.59 31.00
CA ALA A 125 -15.91 -5.48 32.45
C ALA A 125 -17.33 -5.76 32.96
N ASP A 126 -17.46 -6.05 34.25
CA ASP A 126 -18.76 -6.31 34.86
C ASP A 126 -19.75 -5.13 34.70
N SER A 127 -19.23 -3.91 34.68
CA SER A 127 -20.02 -2.68 34.50
C SER A 127 -20.44 -2.42 33.05
N GLY A 128 -19.84 -3.12 32.08
CA GLY A 128 -20.17 -2.98 30.66
C GLY A 128 -19.02 -3.31 29.71
N GLN A 129 -19.28 -3.11 28.42
CA GLN A 129 -18.31 -3.35 27.36
C GLN A 129 -17.93 -2.05 26.67
N TYR A 130 -16.65 -1.89 26.35
CA TYR A 130 -16.12 -0.75 25.64
C TYR A 130 -15.20 -1.21 24.50
N LEU A 131 -15.48 -0.75 23.29
CA LEU A 131 -14.66 -1.05 22.11
C LEU A 131 -13.48 -0.08 22.06
N LEU A 132 -12.29 -0.56 22.45
CA LEU A 132 -11.07 0.24 22.48
C LEU A 132 -10.54 0.50 21.08
N ALA A 133 -10.29 -0.56 20.31
CA ALA A 133 -9.73 -0.45 18.97
C ALA A 133 -10.66 -1.14 17.97
N PRO A 134 -11.49 -0.40 17.23
CA PRO A 134 -12.42 -0.98 16.26
C PRO A 134 -11.74 -1.43 14.96
N THR A 135 -12.28 -2.48 14.34
CA THR A 135 -12.01 -2.86 12.95
C THR A 135 -12.49 -1.74 12.01
N GLN A 136 -11.65 -1.28 11.10
CA GLN A 136 -11.98 -0.24 10.12
C GLN A 136 -11.31 -0.48 8.77
N ASN A 137 -11.99 -0.14 7.67
CA ASN A 137 -11.43 -0.20 6.31
C ASN A 137 -10.87 -1.59 5.91
N GLY A 138 -11.45 -2.67 6.44
CA GLY A 138 -10.97 -4.04 6.21
C GLY A 138 -9.74 -4.43 7.03
N LEU A 139 -9.32 -3.59 7.97
CA LEU A 139 -8.23 -3.84 8.91
C LEU A 139 -8.80 -4.14 10.30
N ALA A 140 -8.37 -5.24 10.89
CA ALA A 140 -8.80 -5.71 12.21
C ALA A 140 -7.63 -5.68 13.20
N PRO A 141 -7.68 -4.83 14.24
CA PRO A 141 -6.72 -4.86 15.33
C PRO A 141 -7.00 -6.06 16.26
N ARG A 142 -5.95 -6.70 16.74
CA ARG A 142 -6.03 -7.85 17.63
C ARG A 142 -4.98 -7.76 18.72
N LEU A 143 -5.41 -8.02 19.96
CA LEU A 143 -4.53 -8.30 21.08
C LEU A 143 -4.10 -9.77 20.99
N ALA A 144 -2.82 -9.99 20.71
CA ALA A 144 -2.27 -11.32 20.51
C ALA A 144 -1.70 -11.92 21.80
N SER A 145 -1.15 -11.09 22.69
CA SER A 145 -0.78 -11.49 24.05
C SER A 145 -0.78 -10.28 24.98
N LEU A 146 -0.98 -10.55 26.27
CA LEU A 146 -0.95 -9.59 27.36
C LEU A 146 -0.34 -10.25 28.58
N ALA A 147 0.53 -9.55 29.29
CA ALA A 147 1.14 -9.98 30.53
C ALA A 147 1.31 -8.80 31.47
N TYR A 148 1.22 -9.04 32.77
CA TYR A 148 1.57 -8.12 33.83
C TYR A 148 2.55 -8.79 34.78
N ASP A 149 3.58 -8.06 35.14
CA ASP A 149 4.57 -8.44 36.14
C ASP A 149 4.41 -7.50 37.34
N GLU A 150 3.92 -8.03 38.47
CA GLU A 150 3.64 -7.23 39.67
C GLU A 150 4.92 -6.71 40.34
N ASP A 151 6.00 -7.48 40.30
CA ASP A 151 7.30 -7.12 40.89
C ASP A 151 7.90 -5.86 40.23
N THR A 152 7.72 -5.73 38.92
CA THR A 152 8.21 -4.60 38.12
C THR A 152 7.16 -3.52 37.86
N GLY A 153 5.87 -3.86 38.02
CA GLY A 153 4.73 -3.02 37.67
C GLY A 153 4.60 -2.78 36.17
N LEU A 154 5.08 -3.72 35.34
CA LEU A 154 5.14 -3.59 33.89
C LEU A 154 4.08 -4.46 33.21
N TRP A 155 3.32 -3.83 32.33
CA TRP A 155 2.52 -4.51 31.32
C TRP A 155 3.36 -4.77 30.09
N THR A 156 3.27 -5.98 29.53
CA THR A 156 3.79 -6.30 28.19
C THR A 156 2.67 -6.83 27.33
N PHE A 157 2.43 -6.21 26.18
CA PHE A 157 1.38 -6.62 25.27
C PHE A 157 1.83 -6.61 23.82
N HIS A 158 1.27 -7.51 23.03
CA HIS A 158 1.55 -7.65 21.60
C HIS A 158 0.27 -7.40 20.80
N LEU A 159 0.31 -6.43 19.88
CA LEU A 159 -0.79 -6.08 18.99
C LEU A 159 -0.46 -6.45 17.54
N THR A 160 -1.46 -6.91 16.82
CA THR A 160 -1.39 -7.16 15.37
C THR A 160 -2.54 -6.46 14.65
N ILE A 161 -2.26 -5.93 13.47
CA ILE A 161 -3.26 -5.43 12.53
C ILE A 161 -3.31 -6.37 11.33
N SER A 162 -4.47 -6.98 11.12
CA SER A 162 -4.69 -7.98 10.08
C SER A 162 -5.67 -7.51 9.02
N SER A 163 -5.50 -7.96 7.79
CA SER A 163 -6.49 -7.87 6.72
C SER A 163 -6.82 -9.28 6.25
N GLY A 164 -7.97 -9.81 6.65
CA GLY A 164 -8.26 -11.23 6.53
C GLY A 164 -7.22 -12.04 7.33
N ASP A 165 -6.55 -12.98 6.67
CA ASP A 165 -5.56 -13.85 7.30
C ASP A 165 -4.12 -13.27 7.27
N THR A 166 -3.92 -12.10 6.66
CA THR A 166 -2.58 -11.51 6.53
C THR A 166 -2.35 -10.47 7.62
N VAL A 167 -1.32 -10.64 8.43
CA VAL A 167 -0.82 -9.60 9.33
C VAL A 167 -0.04 -8.56 8.52
N LEU A 168 -0.45 -7.30 8.62
CA LEU A 168 0.14 -6.18 7.87
C LEU A 168 1.07 -5.31 8.72
N ALA A 169 0.78 -5.22 10.03
CA ALA A 169 1.58 -4.50 11.01
C ALA A 169 1.44 -5.20 12.37
N GLU A 170 2.50 -5.17 13.17
CA GLU A 170 2.52 -5.74 14.52
C GLU A 170 3.53 -5.02 15.39
N THR A 171 3.32 -5.04 16.71
CA THR A 171 4.30 -4.51 17.65
C THR A 171 4.12 -5.12 19.03
N THR A 172 5.22 -5.18 19.78
CA THR A 172 5.20 -5.50 21.21
C THR A 172 5.61 -4.25 21.98
N MET A 173 4.83 -3.90 22.98
CA MET A 173 5.06 -2.74 23.84
C MET A 173 5.15 -3.17 25.29
N THR A 174 5.95 -2.43 26.06
CA THR A 174 5.98 -2.53 27.52
C THR A 174 5.66 -1.17 28.12
N VAL A 175 4.70 -1.10 29.03
CA VAL A 175 4.28 0.13 29.70
C VAL A 175 4.23 -0.07 31.21
N LYS A 176 4.54 0.98 31.97
CA LYS A 176 4.52 0.94 33.43
C LYS A 176 3.15 1.39 33.95
N ARG A 177 2.55 0.61 34.84
CA ARG A 177 1.33 1.03 35.55
C ARG A 177 1.64 2.20 36.48
N ILE A 178 0.77 3.22 36.49
CA ILE A 178 0.86 4.37 37.39
C ILE A 178 0.07 4.05 38.65
N GLY A 179 0.76 4.02 39.80
CA GLY A 179 0.15 3.73 41.10
C GLY A 179 0.55 2.38 41.71
N SER A 180 1.46 1.64 41.07
CA SER A 180 2.22 0.53 41.67
C SER A 180 3.40 1.05 42.50
#